data_AF-A0A643G534-F1
#
_entry.id   AF-A0A643G534-F1
#
_cell.length_a   1.000
_cell.length_b   1.000
_cell.length_c   1.000
_cell.angle_alpha   90.00
_cell.angle_beta   90.00
_cell.angle_gamma   90.00
#
_symmetry.space_group_name_H-M   'P 1'
#
loop_
_entity.id
_entity.type
_entity.pdbx_description
1 polymer ?
#
loop_
_entity_poly.entity_id
_entity_poly.type
_entity_poly.pdbx_seq_one_letter_code
_entity_poly.pdbx_strand_id
1 'polypeptide(L)' 'MADMMRELKGKEIVSLNDHPEIRRVFADFQMESLDIEYQVGGADKPAVRRELIIYSWDRQAEPVGLF' A
#
# COMPACT_ATOMS: atom_id res chain seq x y z
N MET A 1 2.50 -0.16 -13.60
CA MET A 1 2.95 0.24 -12.26
C MET A 1 3.60 -0.94 -11.55
N ALA A 2 2.90 -2.06 -11.33
CA ALA A 2 3.50 -3.28 -10.76
C ALA A 2 4.77 -3.76 -11.52
N ASP A 3 4.78 -3.72 -12.86
CA ASP A 3 5.98 -4.08 -13.64
C ASP A 3 7.17 -3.15 -13.38
N MET A 4 6.93 -1.84 -13.34
CA MET A 4 7.96 -0.85 -13.04
C MET A 4 8.53 -1.04 -11.63
N MET A 5 7.66 -1.33 -10.67
CA MET A 5 8.03 -1.57 -9.28
C MET A 5 8.86 -2.86 -9.11
N ARG A 6 8.72 -3.85 -10.00
CA ARG A 6 9.59 -5.05 -10.06
C ARG A 6 10.99 -4.76 -10.59
N GLU A 7 11.11 -3.82 -11.54
CA GLU A 7 12.38 -3.52 -12.21
C GLU A 7 13.19 -2.44 -11.49
N LEU A 8 12.56 -1.69 -10.59
CA LEU A 8 13.17 -0.60 -9.84
C LEU A 8 14.37 -1.11 -9.03
N LYS A 9 15.51 -0.42 -9.15
CA LYS A 9 16.72 -0.72 -8.37
C LYS A 9 16.68 -0.18 -6.94
N GLY A 10 15.75 0.73 -6.67
CA GLY A 10 15.49 1.28 -5.35
C GLY A 10 14.32 0.60 -4.63
N LYS A 11 14.00 1.12 -3.46
CA LYS A 11 12.85 0.71 -2.66
C LYS A 11 11.68 1.66 -2.91
N GLU A 12 10.51 1.11 -3.20
CA GLU A 12 9.29 1.86 -3.47
C GLU A 12 8.18 1.43 -2.52
N ILE A 13 7.43 2.42 -2.04
CA ILE A 13 6.19 2.24 -1.29
C ILE A 13 5.06 2.88 -2.10
N VAL A 14 4.00 2.13 -2.31
CA VAL A 14 2.77 2.62 -2.97
C VAL A 14 1.60 2.48 -2.00
N SER A 15 0.81 3.53 -1.81
CA SER A 15 -0.48 3.47 -1.11
C SER A 15 -1.63 3.59 -2.11
N LEU A 16 -2.60 2.67 -2.03
CA LEU A 16 -3.79 2.64 -2.87
C LEU A 16 -5.01 2.25 -2.04
N ASN A 17 -6.21 2.57 -2.55
CA ASN A 17 -7.44 2.05 -1.95
C ASN A 17 -7.45 0.51 -2.00
N ASP A 18 -7.86 -0.12 -0.91
CA ASP A 18 -7.94 -1.57 -0.80
C ASP A 18 -9.10 -2.13 -1.62
N HIS A 19 -8.79 -2.52 -2.86
CA HIS A 19 -9.72 -3.12 -3.81
C HIS A 19 -9.20 -4.50 -4.26
N PRO A 20 -10.10 -5.48 -4.52
CA PRO A 20 -9.67 -6.82 -4.97
C PRO A 20 -8.77 -6.81 -6.21
N GLU A 21 -9.00 -5.87 -7.14
CA GLU A 21 -8.19 -5.76 -8.34
C GLU A 21 -6.76 -5.24 -8.04
N ILE A 22 -6.62 -4.32 -7.09
CA ILE A 22 -5.30 -3.86 -6.62
C ILE A 22 -4.54 -5.03 -6.00
N ARG A 23 -5.17 -5.80 -5.11
CA ARG A 23 -4.57 -6.99 -4.51
C ARG A 23 -4.14 -8.03 -5.55
N ARG A 24 -4.91 -8.20 -6.63
CA ARG A 24 -4.56 -9.13 -7.71
C ARG A 24 -3.34 -8.64 -8.52
N VAL A 25 -3.30 -7.36 -8.87
CA VAL A 25 -2.20 -6.78 -9.66
C VAL A 25 -0.88 -6.78 -8.89
N PHE A 26 -0.93 -6.60 -7.57
CA PHE A 26 0.23 -6.54 -6.69
C PHE A 26 0.42 -7.81 -5.84
N ALA A 27 -0.15 -8.95 -6.25
CA ALA A 27 -0.14 -10.18 -5.45
C ALA A 27 1.26 -10.71 -5.10
N ASP A 28 2.27 -10.36 -5.91
CA ASP A 28 3.67 -10.78 -5.70
C ASP A 28 4.45 -9.87 -4.73
N PHE A 29 3.81 -8.82 -4.21
CA PHE A 29 4.44 -7.84 -3.31
C PHE A 29 3.95 -7.99 -1.87
N GLN A 30 4.77 -7.56 -0.91
CA GLN A 30 4.31 -7.44 0.47
C GLN A 30 3.30 -6.31 0.59
N MET A 31 2.22 -6.58 1.33
CA MET A 31 1.09 -5.65 1.49
C MET A 31 0.63 -5.59 2.95
N GLU A 32 0.26 -4.39 3.39
CA GLU A 32 -0.35 -4.13 4.69
C GLU A 32 -1.63 -3.31 4.49
N SER A 33 -2.71 -3.67 5.20
CA SER A 33 -3.97 -2.93 5.14
C SER A 33 -4.13 -2.02 6.34
N LEU A 34 -4.45 -0.77 6.10
CA LEU A 34 -4.66 0.24 7.12
C LEU A 34 -6.08 0.79 6.99
N ASP A 35 -6.82 0.80 8.11
CA ASP A 35 -8.09 1.52 8.17
C ASP A 35 -7.78 3.01 8.28
N ILE A 36 -8.33 3.81 7.36
CA ILE A 36 -8.19 5.25 7.33
C ILE A 36 -9.55 5.94 7.33
N GLU A 37 -9.63 7.06 8.04
CA GLU A 37 -10.80 7.92 8.02
C GLU A 37 -10.51 9.10 7.09
N TYR A 38 -11.27 9.22 6.00
CA TYR A 38 -11.17 10.38 5.13
C TYR A 38 -12.56 10.89 4.73
N GLN A 39 -12.74 12.22 4.79
CA GLN A 39 -13.96 12.89 4.34
C GLN A 39 -13.87 13.21 2.85
N VAL A 40 -14.67 12.53 2.03
CA VAL A 40 -14.85 12.90 0.62
C VAL A 40 -16.17 13.67 0.51
N GLY A 41 -16.10 15.00 0.29
CA GLY A 41 -17.27 15.80 -0.08
C GLY A 41 -17.90 16.70 1.00
N GLY A 42 -17.15 17.17 2.00
CA GLY A 42 -17.65 18.06 3.04
C GLY A 42 -18.14 17.32 4.30
N ALA A 43 -18.36 18.08 5.37
CA ALA A 43 -18.33 17.62 6.75
C ALA A 43 -19.36 16.53 7.16
N ASP A 44 -20.33 16.19 6.33
CA ASP A 44 -21.54 15.48 6.77
C ASP A 44 -21.49 13.94 6.70
N LYS A 45 -20.51 13.32 6.04
CA LYS A 45 -20.41 11.84 5.97
C LYS A 45 -18.97 11.33 5.96
N PRO A 46 -18.33 11.15 7.13
CA PRO A 46 -17.07 10.41 7.20
C PRO A 46 -17.31 8.98 6.69
N ALA A 47 -16.58 8.59 5.65
CA ALA A 47 -16.61 7.23 5.14
C ALA A 47 -15.34 6.54 5.60
N VAL A 48 -15.48 5.45 6.37
CA VAL A 48 -14.35 4.58 6.67
C VAL A 48 -13.89 3.96 5.34
N ARG A 49 -12.61 4.12 5.05
CA ARG A 49 -11.95 3.55 3.88
C ARG A 49 -10.77 2.72 4.36
N ARG A 50 -10.35 1.79 3.52
CA ARG A 50 -9.18 0.97 3.78
C ARG A 50 -8.15 1.27 2.71
N GLU A 51 -6.94 1.59 3.14
CA GLU A 51 -5.79 1.71 2.28
C GLU A 51 -4.96 0.44 2.34
N LEU A 52 -4.24 0.19 1.26
CA LEU A 52 -3.30 -0.90 1.06
C LEU A 52 -1.94 -0.28 0.79
N ILE A 53 -1.00 -0.53 1.69
CA ILE A 53 0.40 -0.14 1.54
C ILE A 53 1.14 -1.32 0.93
N ILE A 54 1.84 -1.08 -0.17
CA ILE A 54 2.51 -2.09 -0.99
C ILE A 54 4.00 -1.78 -1.01
N TYR A 55 4.85 -2.78 -0.77
CA TYR A 55 6.30 -2.63 -0.65
C TYR A 55 7.02 -3.42 -1.73
N SER A 56 8.05 -2.81 -2.35
CA SER A 56 8.84 -3.48 -3.40
C SER A 56 9.89 -4.45 -2.84
N TRP A 57 10.00 -4.58 -1.52
CA TRP A 57 10.98 -5.42 -0.84
C TRP A 57 10.36 -6.17 0.35
N ASP A 58 11.06 -7.20 0.82
CA ASP A 58 10.67 -7.94 2.01
C ASP A 58 11.08 -7.16 3.28
N ARG A 59 10.08 -6.62 3.98
CA ARG A 59 10.26 -5.86 5.23
C ARG A 59 10.72 -6.71 6.41
N GLN A 60 10.46 -8.02 6.39
CA GLN A 60 10.88 -8.93 7.44
C GLN A 60 12.34 -9.34 7.26
N ALA A 61 12.78 -9.50 6.01
CA ALA A 61 14.19 -9.75 5.67
C ALA A 61 15.08 -8.52 5.92
N GLU A 62 14.49 -7.32 5.82
CA GLU A 62 15.18 -6.05 6.04
C GLU A 62 14.51 -5.25 7.16
N PRO A 63 14.60 -5.71 8.43
CA PRO A 63 13.97 -5.02 9.54
C PRO A 63 14.55 -3.61 9.67
N VAL A 64 13.69 -2.66 10.06
CA VAL A 64 14.12 -1.28 10.33
C VAL A 64 15.20 -1.29 11.40
N GLY A 65 16.43 -0.99 11.00
CA GLY A 65 17.54 -0.79 11.93
C GLY A 65 17.23 0.44 12.78
N LEU A 66 16.88 0.21 14.05
CA LEU A 66 16.74 1.26 15.05
C LEU A 66 18.14 1.65 15.53
N PHE A 67 18.89 2.30 14.64
CA PHE A 67 20.29 2.74 14.81
C PHE A 67 21.33 1.61 14.97
#